data_AF-A0A0D6THB6-F1
#
_entry.id   AF-A0A0D6THB6-F1
#
_cell.length_a   1.000
_cell.length_b   1.000
_cell.length_c   1.000
_cell.angle_alpha   90.00
_cell.angle_beta   90.00
_cell.angle_gamma   90.00
#
_symmetry.space_group_name_H-M   'P 1'
#
loop_
_entity.id
_entity.type
_entity.pdbx_description
1 polymer ?
#
loop_
_entity_poly.entity_id
_entity_poly.type
_entity_poly.pdbx_seq_one_letter_code
_entity_poly.pdbx_strand_id
1 'polypeptide(L)'
;MDFTLDPRLEDIRRRTRDFVDTHILPVEADRANWDDHDNIADAPLQALRARARAAGLWCPQVPQALGGMGLPVTGRAVMYEEANRSIFGPAVFNCAAPDDGNMDILARVGTPDQQARWLAPLVAGAVRSSFVMTEPAPGGGSDPGMIGTTAVRHGDVWRVTGRKWFITGAEGAAHFILIARTDPNPDEKRRHLTAFLFHRDQPGWKILRRIAIMGPEEHGGHCELEFDGLEIPDENRLMGVGDGLKVTQIRLGTARLTHCMRWLGLAKRAMAEAQAYVDAREGFGIRLADRESVRLMLGGVALNIQIGRLLTMNAAWALDQGSHARKEVSMAKLHVADTLHQAADVAIQLNGARGYSRDTVLEWIYRYARQARLVDGASEVHRMVLADAYAREGDDFWGWGA
;
A
#
# COMPACT_ATOMS: atom_id res chain seq x y z
N MET A 1 8.49 24.67 16.67
CA MET A 1 8.23 23.38 16.01
C MET A 1 8.34 22.31 17.08
N ASP A 2 7.30 21.51 17.24
CA ASP A 2 7.21 20.43 18.23
C ASP A 2 7.02 19.12 17.46
N PHE A 3 7.90 18.15 17.70
CA PHE A 3 7.88 16.84 17.03
C PHE A 3 7.33 15.73 17.93
N THR A 4 6.80 16.09 19.10
CA THR A 4 6.11 15.14 19.97
C THR A 4 4.75 14.78 19.38
N LEU A 5 4.34 13.53 19.58
CA LEU A 5 3.01 13.08 19.19
C LEU A 5 1.98 13.57 20.22
N ASP A 6 0.80 13.92 19.74
CA ASP A 6 -0.36 14.10 20.61
C ASP A 6 -0.56 12.86 21.50
N PRO A 7 -0.89 13.01 22.80
CA PRO A 7 -1.01 11.90 23.74
C PRO A 7 -1.94 10.77 23.27
N ARG A 8 -3.00 11.07 22.51
CA ARG A 8 -3.89 10.05 21.96
C ARG A 8 -3.24 9.25 20.83
N LEU A 9 -2.49 9.92 19.95
CA LEU A 9 -1.74 9.24 18.89
C LEU A 9 -0.61 8.39 19.47
N GLU A 10 0.05 8.89 20.51
CA GLU A 10 1.09 8.15 21.23
C GLU A 10 0.52 6.93 21.97
N ASP A 11 -0.71 7.01 22.52
CA ASP A 11 -1.42 5.84 23.06
C ASP A 11 -1.71 4.78 21.98
N ILE A 12 -2.23 5.21 20.82
CA ILE A 12 -2.48 4.32 19.68
C ILE A 12 -1.18 3.65 19.22
N ARG A 13 -0.07 4.42 19.14
CA ARG A 13 1.25 3.90 18.79
C ARG A 13 1.66 2.76 19.72
N ARG A 14 1.60 2.99 21.03
CA ARG A 14 1.99 2.00 22.05
C ARG A 14 1.11 0.77 21.98
N ARG A 15 -0.22 0.93 21.96
CA ARG A 15 -1.15 -0.20 21.88
C ARG A 15 -0.96 -1.03 20.61
N THR A 16 -0.69 -0.38 19.48
CA THR A 16 -0.39 -1.08 18.22
C THR A 16 0.92 -1.84 18.33
N ARG A 17 1.97 -1.21 18.86
CA ARG A 17 3.27 -1.86 19.15
C ARG A 17 3.10 -3.09 20.03
N ASP A 18 2.44 -2.93 21.17
CA ASP A 18 2.26 -4.00 22.15
C ASP A 18 1.44 -5.15 21.57
N PHE A 19 0.41 -4.83 20.76
CA PHE A 19 -0.38 -5.83 20.05
C PHE A 19 0.47 -6.61 19.03
N VAL A 20 1.30 -5.92 18.23
CA VAL A 20 2.21 -6.56 17.28
C VAL A 20 3.18 -7.47 18.01
N ASP A 21 3.84 -6.97 19.06
CA ASP A 21 4.86 -7.69 19.81
C ASP A 21 4.28 -8.92 20.55
N THR A 22 3.08 -8.80 21.12
CA THR A 22 2.47 -9.84 21.96
C THR A 22 1.62 -10.85 21.20
N HIS A 23 0.99 -10.45 20.08
CA HIS A 23 0.01 -11.29 19.39
C HIS A 23 0.42 -11.66 17.97
N ILE A 24 1.08 -10.77 17.23
CA ILE A 24 1.34 -11.00 15.80
C ILE A 24 2.71 -11.63 15.58
N LEU A 25 3.77 -11.11 16.19
CA LEU A 25 5.13 -11.66 16.03
C LEU A 25 5.25 -13.14 16.41
N PRO A 26 4.61 -13.64 17.50
CA PRO A 26 4.64 -15.07 17.79
C PRO A 26 3.99 -15.94 16.70
N VAL A 27 2.93 -15.43 16.05
CA VAL A 27 2.26 -16.12 14.93
C VAL A 27 3.12 -16.07 13.68
N GLU A 28 3.76 -14.94 13.38
CA GLU A 28 4.71 -14.79 12.28
C GLU A 28 5.92 -15.71 12.43
N ALA A 29 6.44 -15.90 13.65
CA ALA A 29 7.62 -16.72 13.90
C ALA A 29 7.39 -18.23 13.63
N ASP A 30 6.15 -18.70 13.72
CA ASP A 30 5.80 -20.09 13.47
C ASP A 30 5.33 -20.30 12.03
N ARG A 31 6.17 -20.97 11.23
CA ARG A 31 5.92 -21.26 9.82
C ARG A 31 4.64 -22.08 9.56
N ALA A 32 4.09 -22.77 10.56
CA ALA A 32 2.80 -23.45 10.42
C ALA A 32 1.61 -22.48 10.25
N ASN A 33 1.79 -21.20 10.60
CA ASN A 33 0.77 -20.15 10.42
C ASN A 33 0.86 -19.46 9.05
N TRP A 34 1.73 -19.91 8.17
CA TRP A 34 1.94 -19.33 6.84
C TRP A 34 1.18 -20.14 5.79
N ASP A 35 0.75 -19.46 4.73
CA ASP A 35 0.21 -20.12 3.54
C ASP A 35 1.33 -20.45 2.52
N ASP A 36 0.95 -21.12 1.43
CA ASP A 36 1.86 -21.52 0.35
C ASP A 36 2.48 -20.33 -0.42
N HIS A 37 2.04 -19.10 -0.12
CA HIS A 37 2.42 -17.88 -0.81
C HIS A 37 3.27 -16.93 0.05
N ASP A 38 3.81 -17.44 1.17
CA ASP A 38 4.56 -16.68 2.16
C ASP A 38 3.74 -15.55 2.83
N ASN A 39 2.42 -15.73 3.01
CA ASN A 39 1.52 -14.85 3.78
C ASN A 39 0.99 -15.54 5.05
N ILE A 40 0.22 -14.82 5.86
CA ILE A 40 -0.55 -15.40 6.97
C ILE A 40 -1.68 -16.28 6.44
N ALA A 41 -1.82 -17.49 6.99
CA ALA A 41 -2.93 -18.38 6.69
C ALA A 41 -4.26 -17.82 7.22
N ASP A 42 -5.38 -18.24 6.63
CA ASP A 42 -6.69 -17.66 6.95
C ASP A 42 -7.10 -17.86 8.42
N ALA A 43 -6.94 -19.07 8.98
CA ALA A 43 -7.31 -19.35 10.37
C ALA A 43 -6.60 -18.44 11.41
N PRO A 44 -5.26 -18.32 11.43
CA PRO A 44 -4.59 -17.38 12.33
C PRO A 44 -4.93 -15.92 12.02
N LEU A 45 -5.14 -15.56 10.74
CA LEU A 45 -5.58 -14.22 10.36
C LEU A 45 -6.92 -13.87 11.00
N GLN A 46 -7.95 -14.72 10.87
CA GLN A 46 -9.27 -14.45 11.44
C GLN A 46 -9.22 -14.33 12.97
N ALA A 47 -8.44 -15.19 13.64
CA ALA A 47 -8.25 -15.12 15.08
C ALA A 47 -7.61 -13.80 15.53
N LEU A 48 -6.57 -13.34 14.82
CA LEU A 48 -5.90 -12.06 15.12
C LEU A 48 -6.79 -10.86 14.78
N ARG A 49 -7.55 -10.91 13.67
CA ARG A 49 -8.52 -9.87 13.31
C ARG A 49 -9.60 -9.71 14.38
N ALA A 50 -10.12 -10.81 14.93
CA ALA A 50 -11.08 -10.75 16.04
C ALA A 50 -10.49 -10.05 17.27
N ARG A 51 -9.23 -10.35 17.63
CA ARG A 51 -8.51 -9.67 18.72
C ARG A 51 -8.26 -8.19 18.42
N ALA A 52 -7.86 -7.84 17.21
CA ALA A 52 -7.61 -6.45 16.80
C ALA A 52 -8.89 -5.60 16.91
N ARG A 53 -10.04 -6.14 16.50
CA ARG A 53 -11.35 -5.49 16.69
C ARG A 53 -11.69 -5.32 18.16
N ALA A 54 -11.54 -6.36 18.97
CA ALA A 54 -11.79 -6.28 20.41
C ALA A 54 -10.89 -5.23 21.09
N ALA A 55 -9.67 -5.06 20.59
CA ALA A 55 -8.72 -4.04 21.06
C ALA A 55 -8.98 -2.63 20.48
N GLY A 56 -9.97 -2.45 19.60
CA GLY A 56 -10.27 -1.16 18.95
C GLY A 56 -9.20 -0.69 17.95
N LEU A 57 -8.42 -1.61 17.38
CA LEU A 57 -7.34 -1.35 16.42
C LEU A 57 -7.75 -1.81 15.01
N TRP A 58 -8.92 -1.39 14.53
CA TRP A 58 -9.50 -1.92 13.29
C TRP A 58 -9.88 -0.82 12.30
N CYS A 59 -9.50 -0.98 11.02
CA CYS A 59 -9.78 -0.01 9.96
C CYS A 59 -9.41 1.44 10.34
N PRO A 60 -8.14 1.72 10.67
CA PRO A 60 -7.67 3.05 11.06
C PRO A 60 -8.07 4.19 10.10
N GLN A 61 -8.07 3.91 8.80
CA GLN A 61 -8.38 4.83 7.71
C GLN A 61 -9.87 5.14 7.53
N VAL A 62 -10.76 4.25 7.99
CA VAL A 62 -12.20 4.37 7.73
C VAL A 62 -12.83 5.28 8.78
N PRO A 63 -13.72 6.22 8.40
CA PRO A 63 -14.44 7.07 9.35
C PRO A 63 -15.17 6.27 10.43
N GLN A 64 -15.29 6.84 11.63
CA GLN A 64 -15.99 6.19 12.75
C GLN A 64 -17.45 5.85 12.43
N ALA A 65 -18.15 6.76 11.75
CA ALA A 65 -19.54 6.55 11.32
C ALA A 65 -19.71 5.37 10.34
N LEU A 66 -18.62 4.91 9.72
CA LEU A 66 -18.58 3.78 8.80
C LEU A 66 -17.91 2.54 9.42
N GLY A 67 -17.63 2.54 10.72
CA GLY A 67 -17.13 1.37 11.46
C GLY A 67 -15.61 1.27 11.60
N GLY A 68 -14.85 2.32 11.28
CA GLY A 68 -13.40 2.39 11.53
C GLY A 68 -12.99 3.28 12.70
N MET A 69 -11.71 3.59 12.80
CA MET A 69 -11.20 4.48 13.87
C MET A 69 -11.28 5.96 13.52
N GLY A 70 -11.35 6.29 12.22
CA GLY A 70 -11.37 7.67 11.71
C GLY A 70 -10.07 8.43 11.97
N LEU A 71 -8.91 7.77 11.88
CA LEU A 71 -7.64 8.44 12.14
C LEU A 71 -7.31 9.46 11.03
N PRO A 72 -6.81 10.65 11.42
CA PRO A 72 -6.18 11.57 10.47
C PRO A 72 -4.95 10.90 9.85
N VAL A 73 -4.47 11.41 8.71
CA VAL A 73 -3.36 10.81 7.96
C VAL A 73 -2.08 10.73 8.82
N THR A 74 -1.83 11.74 9.66
CA THR A 74 -0.76 11.71 10.67
C THR A 74 -0.93 10.55 11.66
N GLY A 75 -2.15 10.31 12.15
CA GLY A 75 -2.45 9.17 13.02
C GLY A 75 -2.30 7.82 12.32
N ARG A 76 -2.64 7.73 11.03
CA ARG A 76 -2.36 6.55 10.20
C ARG A 76 -0.87 6.30 10.09
N ALA A 77 -0.04 7.35 9.91
CA ALA A 77 1.41 7.22 9.83
C ALA A 77 2.01 6.58 11.09
N VAL A 78 1.55 7.03 12.26
CA VAL A 78 1.98 6.48 13.55
C VAL A 78 1.60 5.00 13.69
N MET A 79 0.36 4.64 13.35
CA MET A 79 -0.13 3.28 13.51
C MET A 79 0.47 2.32 12.47
N TYR A 80 0.58 2.73 11.20
CA TYR A 80 0.98 1.84 10.09
C TYR A 80 2.47 1.47 10.18
N GLU A 81 3.30 2.40 10.69
CA GLU A 81 4.72 2.14 10.96
C GLU A 81 4.89 1.05 12.03
N GLU A 82 4.10 1.06 13.10
CA GLU A 82 4.16 0.01 14.12
C GLU A 82 3.48 -1.27 13.64
N ALA A 83 2.35 -1.17 12.95
CA ALA A 83 1.62 -2.32 12.41
C ALA A 83 2.53 -3.20 11.55
N ASN A 84 3.29 -2.58 10.63
CA ASN A 84 4.11 -3.32 9.68
C ASN A 84 5.53 -3.66 10.20
N ARG A 85 5.76 -3.58 11.52
CA ARG A 85 6.92 -4.25 12.16
C ARG A 85 6.79 -5.77 12.09
N SER A 86 5.56 -6.26 11.96
CA SER A 86 5.25 -7.61 11.50
C SER A 86 4.68 -7.56 10.09
N ILE A 87 5.09 -8.49 9.23
CA ILE A 87 4.59 -8.59 7.86
C ILE A 87 3.09 -8.96 7.79
N PHE A 88 2.54 -9.50 8.89
CA PHE A 88 1.11 -9.86 9.00
C PHE A 88 0.25 -8.70 9.51
N GLY A 89 0.86 -7.67 10.11
CA GLY A 89 0.16 -6.60 10.81
C GLY A 89 -0.89 -5.87 9.97
N PRO A 90 -0.58 -5.38 8.75
CA PRO A 90 -1.56 -4.68 7.94
C PRO A 90 -2.82 -5.49 7.63
N ALA A 91 -2.68 -6.80 7.40
CA ALA A 91 -3.82 -7.69 7.15
C ALA A 91 -4.68 -7.88 8.42
N VAL A 92 -4.03 -7.97 9.59
CA VAL A 92 -4.66 -8.13 10.90
C VAL A 92 -5.45 -6.88 11.33
N PHE A 93 -4.94 -5.68 11.07
CA PHE A 93 -5.63 -4.42 11.40
C PHE A 93 -6.60 -3.92 10.31
N ASN A 94 -6.73 -4.69 9.21
CA ASN A 94 -7.52 -4.34 8.02
C ASN A 94 -7.12 -3.00 7.39
N CYS A 95 -5.81 -2.83 7.26
CA CYS A 95 -5.19 -1.70 6.60
C CYS A 95 -4.09 -2.17 5.64
N ALA A 96 -4.28 -3.32 4.98
CA ALA A 96 -3.41 -3.79 3.89
C ALA A 96 -3.88 -3.22 2.54
N ALA A 97 -2.93 -2.99 1.63
CA ALA A 97 -3.27 -2.71 0.23
C ALA A 97 -3.74 -4.02 -0.45
N PRO A 98 -4.60 -3.93 -1.48
CA PRO A 98 -5.22 -2.73 -2.05
C PRO A 98 -6.49 -2.26 -1.31
N ASP A 99 -6.97 -3.05 -0.34
CA ASP A 99 -8.22 -2.81 0.40
C ASP A 99 -8.22 -1.48 1.15
N ASP A 100 -7.11 -1.11 1.78
CA ASP A 100 -6.93 0.17 2.48
C ASP A 100 -7.30 1.38 1.60
N GLY A 101 -6.72 1.45 0.40
CA GLY A 101 -7.01 2.53 -0.55
C GLY A 101 -8.43 2.44 -1.14
N ASN A 102 -8.93 1.22 -1.36
CA ASN A 102 -10.29 1.01 -1.89
C ASN A 102 -11.36 1.40 -0.86
N MET A 103 -11.14 1.11 0.42
CA MET A 103 -12.01 1.56 1.50
C MET A 103 -11.97 3.09 1.64
N ASP A 104 -10.78 3.71 1.58
CA ASP A 104 -10.64 5.17 1.69
C ASP A 104 -11.35 5.91 0.54
N ILE A 105 -11.22 5.46 -0.71
CA ILE A 105 -11.91 6.12 -1.84
C ILE A 105 -13.43 5.92 -1.75
N LEU A 106 -13.92 4.72 -1.44
CA LEU A 106 -15.36 4.46 -1.33
C LEU A 106 -15.99 5.26 -0.19
N ALA A 107 -15.29 5.41 0.94
CA ALA A 107 -15.75 6.25 2.05
C ALA A 107 -15.86 7.73 1.68
N ARG A 108 -14.98 8.23 0.79
CA ARG A 108 -14.95 9.64 0.38
C ARG A 108 -15.96 9.97 -0.73
N VAL A 109 -16.13 9.08 -1.71
CA VAL A 109 -16.85 9.42 -2.96
C VAL A 109 -17.99 8.48 -3.31
N GLY A 110 -18.13 7.35 -2.62
CA GLY A 110 -19.25 6.43 -2.84
C GLY A 110 -20.56 7.05 -2.37
N THR A 111 -21.64 6.84 -3.12
CA THR A 111 -23.01 7.16 -2.67
C THR A 111 -23.40 6.30 -1.45
N PRO A 112 -24.44 6.65 -0.68
CA PRO A 112 -24.89 5.83 0.44
C PRO A 112 -25.14 4.36 0.06
N ASP A 113 -25.79 4.11 -1.08
CA ASP A 113 -26.05 2.75 -1.59
C ASP A 113 -24.75 2.04 -1.97
N GLN A 114 -23.80 2.77 -2.58
CA GLN A 114 -22.50 2.21 -2.91
C GLN A 114 -21.68 1.90 -1.65
N GLN A 115 -21.74 2.74 -0.61
CA GLN A 115 -21.06 2.48 0.65
C GLN A 115 -21.67 1.27 1.37
N ALA A 116 -23.00 1.15 1.38
CA ALA A 116 -23.68 0.01 1.97
C ALA A 116 -23.32 -1.31 1.25
N ARG A 117 -23.32 -1.31 -0.09
CA ARG A 117 -23.05 -2.52 -0.89
C ARG A 117 -21.57 -2.88 -0.97
N TRP A 118 -20.71 -1.90 -1.23
CA TRP A 118 -19.32 -2.15 -1.62
C TRP A 118 -18.31 -1.92 -0.49
N LEU A 119 -18.54 -0.92 0.37
CA LEU A 119 -17.63 -0.56 1.45
C LEU A 119 -17.89 -1.37 2.73
N ALA A 120 -19.14 -1.47 3.18
CA ALA A 120 -19.46 -2.09 4.47
C ALA A 120 -18.91 -3.53 4.61
N PRO A 121 -18.97 -4.41 3.58
CA PRO A 121 -18.36 -5.73 3.65
C PRO A 121 -16.82 -5.71 3.78
N LEU A 122 -16.15 -4.73 3.19
CA LEU A 122 -14.70 -4.54 3.31
C LEU A 122 -14.32 -4.08 4.72
N VAL A 123 -15.08 -3.14 5.30
CA VAL A 123 -14.88 -2.70 6.69
C VAL A 123 -15.16 -3.84 7.66
N ALA A 124 -16.18 -4.65 7.38
CA ALA A 124 -16.46 -5.87 8.13
C ALA A 124 -15.36 -6.93 7.95
N GLY A 125 -14.42 -6.78 7.02
CA GLY A 125 -13.36 -7.76 6.73
C GLY A 125 -13.90 -9.09 6.19
N ALA A 126 -15.13 -9.10 5.67
CA ALA A 126 -15.82 -10.29 5.17
C ALA A 126 -15.43 -10.62 3.72
N VAL A 127 -14.99 -9.61 2.97
CA VAL A 127 -14.51 -9.75 1.59
C VAL A 127 -13.23 -8.94 1.40
N ARG A 128 -12.53 -9.21 0.30
CA ARG A 128 -11.41 -8.41 -0.21
C ARG A 128 -11.80 -7.72 -1.51
N SER A 129 -11.01 -6.73 -1.90
CA SER A 129 -11.20 -5.96 -3.12
C SER A 129 -9.92 -5.82 -3.94
N SER A 130 -10.07 -5.42 -5.20
CA SER A 130 -8.97 -5.11 -6.09
C SER A 130 -9.18 -3.83 -6.88
N PHE A 131 -8.09 -3.12 -7.14
CA PHE A 131 -8.08 -1.94 -8.01
C PHE A 131 -7.56 -2.34 -9.40
N VAL A 132 -8.40 -2.22 -10.41
CA VAL A 132 -8.21 -2.78 -11.75
C VAL A 132 -7.90 -1.66 -12.74
N MET A 133 -6.61 -1.36 -12.92
CA MET A 133 -6.18 -0.22 -13.74
C MET A 133 -5.16 -0.60 -14.81
N THR A 134 -4.02 -1.16 -14.40
CA THR A 134 -2.86 -1.40 -15.27
C THR A 134 -3.15 -2.42 -16.36
N GLU A 135 -2.59 -2.21 -17.55
CA GLU A 135 -2.80 -3.05 -18.75
C GLU A 135 -1.47 -3.57 -19.30
N PRO A 136 -1.47 -4.76 -19.94
CA PRO A 136 -0.32 -5.22 -20.70
C PRO A 136 -0.01 -4.26 -21.86
N ALA A 137 1.24 -4.24 -22.33
CA ALA A 137 1.63 -3.42 -23.48
C ALA A 137 0.74 -3.71 -24.71
N PRO A 138 0.32 -2.69 -25.48
CA PRO A 138 0.71 -1.27 -25.39
C PRO A 138 -0.17 -0.41 -24.43
N GLY A 139 -0.92 -1.02 -23.51
CA GLY A 139 -1.86 -0.31 -22.63
C GLY A 139 -1.23 0.51 -21.49
N GLY A 140 -2.09 1.08 -20.65
CA GLY A 140 -1.70 2.02 -19.60
C GLY A 140 -1.00 1.40 -18.38
N GLY A 141 0.03 2.09 -17.90
CA GLY A 141 0.76 1.79 -16.67
C GLY A 141 1.16 3.08 -15.94
N SER A 142 2.41 3.51 -16.12
CA SER A 142 2.88 4.82 -15.64
C SER A 142 2.13 5.99 -16.25
N ASP A 143 1.65 5.85 -17.49
CA ASP A 143 0.72 6.77 -18.14
C ASP A 143 -0.69 6.15 -18.18
N PRO A 144 -1.60 6.57 -17.29
CA PRO A 144 -3.00 6.12 -17.30
C PRO A 144 -3.75 6.54 -18.57
N GLY A 145 -3.30 7.58 -19.29
CA GLY A 145 -3.95 8.09 -20.50
C GLY A 145 -3.88 7.13 -21.70
N MET A 146 -3.03 6.10 -21.60
CA MET A 146 -2.91 5.01 -22.56
C MET A 146 -3.87 3.85 -22.33
N ILE A 147 -4.70 3.89 -21.27
CA ILE A 147 -5.68 2.84 -20.98
C ILE A 147 -6.60 2.63 -22.19
N GLY A 148 -6.65 1.38 -22.66
CA GLY A 148 -7.34 0.92 -23.85
C GLY A 148 -8.52 -0.02 -23.57
N THR A 149 -8.65 -0.58 -22.37
CA THR A 149 -9.87 -1.33 -21.96
C THR A 149 -11.07 -0.39 -22.10
N THR A 150 -12.05 -0.79 -22.90
CA THR A 150 -13.23 0.03 -23.21
C THR A 150 -14.41 -0.35 -22.34
N ALA A 151 -15.28 0.62 -22.09
CA ALA A 151 -16.61 0.45 -21.52
C ALA A 151 -17.60 1.22 -22.41
N VAL A 152 -18.41 0.51 -23.19
CA VAL A 152 -19.37 1.11 -24.13
C VAL A 152 -20.77 1.06 -23.53
N ARG A 153 -21.50 2.17 -23.58
CA ARG A 153 -22.84 2.25 -22.99
C ARG A 153 -23.87 1.52 -23.87
N HIS A 154 -24.63 0.61 -23.25
CA HIS A 154 -25.75 -0.11 -23.85
C HIS A 154 -26.98 0.02 -22.94
N GLY A 155 -27.83 1.01 -23.20
CA GLY A 155 -28.98 1.28 -22.32
C GLY A 155 -28.53 1.80 -20.94
N ASP A 156 -28.87 1.05 -19.89
CA ASP A 156 -28.53 1.29 -18.49
C ASP A 156 -27.28 0.55 -18.01
N VAL A 157 -26.64 -0.24 -18.88
CA VAL A 157 -25.39 -0.96 -18.58
C VAL A 157 -24.22 -0.48 -19.44
N TRP A 158 -23.01 -0.80 -19.00
CA TRP A 158 -21.75 -0.60 -19.72
C TRP A 158 -21.14 -1.96 -20.04
N ARG A 159 -20.84 -2.21 -21.31
CA ARG A 159 -20.14 -3.43 -21.76
C ARG A 159 -18.64 -3.19 -21.80
N VAL A 160 -17.90 -4.00 -21.05
CA VAL A 160 -16.45 -3.88 -20.90
C VAL A 160 -15.72 -4.91 -21.77
N THR A 161 -14.71 -4.46 -22.50
CA THR A 161 -13.80 -5.33 -23.26
C THR A 161 -12.35 -4.86 -23.09
N GLY A 162 -11.43 -5.79 -22.80
CA GLY A 162 -10.01 -5.47 -22.68
C GLY A 162 -9.23 -6.44 -21.79
N ARG A 163 -8.01 -6.05 -21.46
CA ARG A 163 -7.11 -6.83 -20.60
C ARG A 163 -6.48 -5.95 -19.55
N LYS A 164 -6.32 -6.51 -18.35
CA LYS A 164 -5.68 -5.86 -17.21
C LYS A 164 -4.63 -6.81 -16.64
N TRP A 165 -3.56 -6.29 -16.05
CA TRP A 165 -2.50 -7.12 -15.49
C TRP A 165 -1.92 -6.51 -14.21
N PHE A 166 -1.24 -7.35 -13.44
CA PHE A 166 -0.75 -7.01 -12.10
C PHE A 166 -1.85 -6.50 -11.16
N ILE A 167 -3.05 -7.06 -11.26
CA ILE A 167 -4.15 -6.72 -10.37
C ILE A 167 -3.97 -7.46 -9.05
N THR A 168 -3.46 -6.72 -8.06
CA THR A 168 -3.21 -7.24 -6.71
C THR A 168 -4.50 -7.70 -6.04
N GLY A 169 -4.47 -8.91 -5.47
CA GLY A 169 -5.53 -9.50 -4.67
C GLY A 169 -6.74 -10.01 -5.45
N ALA A 170 -6.71 -9.99 -6.78
CA ALA A 170 -7.89 -10.35 -7.58
C ALA A 170 -8.34 -11.78 -7.30
N GLU A 171 -7.40 -12.70 -7.06
CA GLU A 171 -7.74 -14.05 -6.62
C GLU A 171 -8.26 -14.03 -5.17
N GLY A 172 -9.57 -14.20 -5.04
CA GLY A 172 -10.30 -14.16 -3.78
C GLY A 172 -10.76 -12.76 -3.34
N ALA A 173 -10.64 -11.74 -4.21
CA ALA A 173 -11.45 -10.53 -4.09
C ALA A 173 -12.90 -10.79 -4.52
N ALA A 174 -13.85 -10.11 -3.88
CA ALA A 174 -15.25 -10.11 -4.30
C ALA A 174 -15.63 -8.79 -4.99
N HIS A 175 -15.01 -7.68 -4.59
CA HIS A 175 -15.33 -6.33 -5.08
C HIS A 175 -14.18 -5.78 -5.92
N PHE A 176 -14.50 -5.17 -7.06
CA PHE A 176 -13.49 -4.61 -7.95
C PHE A 176 -13.82 -3.17 -8.30
N ILE A 177 -12.78 -2.34 -8.37
CA ILE A 177 -12.86 -0.97 -8.90
C ILE A 177 -12.11 -0.96 -10.24
N LEU A 178 -12.84 -0.92 -11.35
CA LEU A 178 -12.32 -0.93 -12.71
C LEU A 178 -12.16 0.47 -13.27
N ILE A 179 -10.99 0.76 -13.85
CA ILE A 179 -10.76 1.93 -14.69
C ILE A 179 -10.81 1.51 -16.16
N ALA A 180 -11.79 2.07 -16.90
CA ALA A 180 -11.98 1.79 -18.32
C ALA A 180 -12.25 3.08 -19.11
N ARG A 181 -11.92 3.06 -20.40
CA ARG A 181 -12.18 4.14 -21.36
C ARG A 181 -13.65 4.14 -21.77
N THR A 182 -14.32 5.26 -21.54
CA THR A 182 -15.72 5.48 -21.96
C THR A 182 -15.85 6.49 -23.10
N ASP A 183 -14.84 7.32 -23.32
CA ASP A 183 -14.84 8.28 -24.42
C ASP A 183 -14.35 7.61 -25.72
N PRO A 184 -15.13 7.68 -26.81
CA PRO A 184 -14.76 7.08 -28.09
C PRO A 184 -13.66 7.86 -28.82
N ASN A 185 -13.37 9.10 -28.44
CA ASN A 185 -12.32 9.91 -29.05
C ASN A 185 -10.93 9.44 -28.57
N PRO A 186 -10.06 8.93 -29.45
CA PRO A 186 -8.71 8.50 -29.07
C PRO A 186 -7.80 9.65 -28.59
N ASP A 187 -8.12 10.88 -29.00
CA ASP A 187 -7.35 12.10 -28.70
C ASP A 187 -7.74 12.74 -27.35
N GLU A 188 -8.91 12.38 -26.79
CA GLU A 188 -9.29 12.85 -25.46
C GLU A 188 -8.46 12.14 -24.39
N LYS A 189 -7.63 12.90 -23.67
CA LYS A 189 -6.69 12.39 -22.66
C LYS A 189 -7.00 12.82 -21.23
N ARG A 190 -7.89 13.79 -21.01
CA ARG A 190 -8.22 14.35 -19.69
C ARG A 190 -9.48 13.73 -19.07
N ARG A 191 -10.50 13.44 -19.87
CA ARG A 191 -11.82 12.95 -19.39
C ARG A 191 -12.31 11.68 -20.07
N HIS A 192 -11.38 10.84 -20.54
CA HIS A 192 -11.73 9.64 -21.29
C HIS A 192 -11.96 8.38 -20.44
N LEU A 193 -11.59 8.39 -19.16
CA LEU A 193 -11.70 7.23 -18.28
C LEU A 193 -12.84 7.39 -17.29
N THR A 194 -13.48 6.28 -16.96
CA THR A 194 -14.52 6.17 -15.92
C THR A 194 -14.18 5.03 -14.97
N ALA A 195 -14.55 5.19 -13.70
CA ALA A 195 -14.41 4.16 -12.68
C ALA A 195 -15.73 3.40 -12.48
N PHE A 196 -15.66 2.08 -12.39
CA PHE A 196 -16.81 1.19 -12.26
C PHE A 196 -16.61 0.20 -11.12
N LEU A 197 -17.69 -0.15 -10.43
CA LEU A 197 -17.72 -1.19 -9.42
C LEU A 197 -18.33 -2.46 -10.01
N PHE A 198 -17.67 -3.60 -9.83
CA PHE A 198 -18.25 -4.88 -10.24
C PHE A 198 -17.96 -5.99 -9.22
N HIS A 199 -18.85 -6.98 -9.20
CA HIS A 199 -18.77 -8.13 -8.29
C HIS A 199 -18.15 -9.32 -9.00
N ARG A 200 -17.38 -10.16 -8.28
CA ARG A 200 -16.70 -11.34 -8.83
C ARG A 200 -17.61 -12.28 -9.63
N ASP A 201 -18.87 -12.41 -9.20
CA ASP A 201 -19.81 -13.38 -9.77
C ASP A 201 -20.50 -12.88 -11.06
N GLN A 202 -20.22 -11.64 -11.49
CA GLN A 202 -20.71 -11.16 -12.79
C GLN A 202 -19.99 -11.92 -13.93
N PRO A 203 -20.71 -12.34 -14.99
CA PRO A 203 -20.10 -12.98 -16.15
C PRO A 203 -19.35 -11.95 -17.03
N GLY A 204 -18.67 -12.43 -18.07
CA GLY A 204 -17.99 -11.56 -19.05
C GLY A 204 -16.59 -11.10 -18.65
N TRP A 205 -16.01 -11.70 -17.61
CA TRP A 205 -14.60 -11.52 -17.27
C TRP A 205 -14.02 -12.81 -16.66
N LYS A 206 -12.69 -12.93 -16.64
CA LYS A 206 -11.99 -14.05 -15.98
C LYS A 206 -10.56 -13.68 -15.57
N ILE A 207 -10.05 -14.36 -14.56
CA ILE A 207 -8.62 -14.39 -14.24
C ILE A 207 -7.96 -15.36 -15.22
N LEU A 208 -7.02 -14.87 -16.03
CA LEU A 208 -6.24 -15.69 -16.97
C LEU A 208 -5.16 -16.49 -16.24
N ARG A 209 -4.45 -15.82 -15.33
CA ARG A 209 -3.40 -16.42 -14.51
C ARG A 209 -3.03 -15.52 -13.35
N ARG A 210 -2.39 -16.12 -12.37
CA ARG A 210 -1.58 -15.45 -11.36
C ARG A 210 -0.15 -15.26 -11.91
N ILE A 211 0.37 -14.05 -11.81
CA ILE A 211 1.70 -13.66 -12.31
C ILE A 211 2.72 -13.96 -11.22
N ALA A 212 3.65 -14.88 -11.50
CA ALA A 212 4.78 -15.13 -10.61
C ALA A 212 5.67 -13.88 -10.50
N ILE A 213 6.05 -13.54 -9.27
CA ILE A 213 6.91 -12.39 -8.94
C ILE A 213 8.09 -12.86 -8.09
N MET A 214 9.03 -11.95 -7.77
CA MET A 214 10.12 -12.24 -6.83
C MET A 214 9.60 -12.71 -5.46
N GLY A 215 8.36 -12.32 -5.15
CA GLY A 215 7.67 -12.63 -3.92
C GLY A 215 8.06 -11.68 -2.78
N PRO A 216 7.51 -11.86 -1.58
CA PRO A 216 6.34 -12.70 -1.30
C PRO A 216 5.17 -12.33 -2.20
N GLU A 217 4.27 -13.27 -2.44
CA GLU A 217 3.07 -12.90 -3.17
C GLU A 217 2.14 -12.13 -2.24
N GLU A 218 1.46 -11.11 -2.75
CA GLU A 218 0.38 -10.47 -1.98
C GLU A 218 -0.77 -11.48 -1.77
N HIS A 219 -1.64 -11.27 -0.78
CA HIS A 219 -2.81 -12.14 -0.59
C HIS A 219 -3.65 -12.15 -1.87
N GLY A 220 -3.87 -13.29 -2.52
CA GLY A 220 -4.56 -13.38 -3.82
C GLY A 220 -3.71 -12.98 -5.04
N GLY A 221 -2.40 -12.78 -4.85
CA GLY A 221 -1.40 -12.57 -5.88
C GLY A 221 -1.57 -11.32 -6.72
N HIS A 222 -0.83 -11.28 -7.83
CA HIS A 222 -1.00 -10.31 -8.89
C HIS A 222 -1.58 -11.01 -10.11
N CYS A 223 -2.79 -10.65 -10.51
CA CYS A 223 -3.49 -11.39 -11.56
C CYS A 223 -3.49 -10.65 -12.90
N GLU A 224 -3.56 -11.45 -13.95
CA GLU A 224 -3.90 -11.02 -15.29
C GLU A 224 -5.39 -11.32 -15.55
N LEU A 225 -6.13 -10.31 -15.99
CA LEU A 225 -7.58 -10.36 -16.19
C LEU A 225 -7.92 -10.13 -17.66
N GLU A 226 -8.95 -10.81 -18.14
CA GLU A 226 -9.59 -10.58 -19.43
C GLU A 226 -11.05 -10.20 -19.21
N PHE A 227 -11.50 -9.19 -19.96
CA PHE A 227 -12.89 -8.75 -20.03
C PHE A 227 -13.38 -8.95 -21.46
N ASP A 228 -14.45 -9.72 -21.61
CA ASP A 228 -15.12 -10.01 -22.87
C ASP A 228 -16.63 -9.93 -22.65
N GLY A 229 -17.14 -8.70 -22.60
CA GLY A 229 -18.57 -8.44 -22.45
C GLY A 229 -19.09 -8.42 -21.01
N LEU A 230 -18.24 -8.10 -20.02
CA LEU A 230 -18.72 -7.80 -18.66
C LEU A 230 -19.71 -6.62 -18.71
N GLU A 231 -20.93 -6.82 -18.20
CA GLU A 231 -21.97 -5.80 -18.14
C GLU A 231 -22.03 -5.19 -16.74
N ILE A 232 -21.79 -3.88 -16.63
CA ILE A 232 -21.84 -3.13 -15.37
C ILE A 232 -22.99 -2.11 -15.41
N PRO A 233 -23.98 -2.16 -14.51
CA PRO A 233 -25.01 -1.14 -14.40
C PRO A 233 -24.44 0.28 -14.18
N ASP A 234 -25.03 1.32 -14.78
CA ASP A 234 -24.55 2.71 -14.61
C ASP A 234 -24.60 3.18 -13.14
N GLU A 235 -25.51 2.64 -12.32
CA GLU A 235 -25.54 2.89 -10.87
C GLU A 235 -24.26 2.47 -10.14
N ASN A 236 -23.51 1.52 -10.70
CA ASN A 236 -22.23 1.06 -10.16
C ASN A 236 -21.04 1.87 -10.70
N ARG A 237 -21.29 2.94 -11.47
CA ARG A 237 -20.27 3.94 -11.79
C ARG A 237 -19.90 4.73 -10.55
N LEU A 238 -18.60 4.85 -10.28
CA LEU A 238 -18.08 5.64 -9.18
C LEU A 238 -17.74 7.06 -9.67
N MET A 239 -18.38 8.07 -9.06
CA MET A 239 -18.35 9.47 -9.55
C MET A 239 -18.92 9.62 -10.97
N GLY A 240 -18.58 10.68 -11.72
CA GLY A 240 -19.06 10.98 -13.07
C GLY A 240 -18.47 10.14 -14.20
N VAL A 241 -19.12 10.10 -15.36
CA VAL A 241 -18.47 9.67 -16.62
C VAL A 241 -17.31 10.63 -16.92
N GLY A 242 -16.14 10.07 -17.19
CA GLY A 242 -14.90 10.83 -17.42
C GLY A 242 -14.13 11.20 -16.14
N ASP A 243 -14.61 10.81 -14.95
CA ASP A 243 -13.94 11.08 -13.66
C ASP A 243 -12.95 9.97 -13.24
N GLY A 244 -12.69 8.95 -14.07
CA GLY A 244 -11.84 7.81 -13.72
C GLY A 244 -10.41 8.20 -13.31
N LEU A 245 -9.81 9.19 -13.96
CA LEU A 245 -8.51 9.75 -13.54
C LEU A 245 -8.61 10.47 -12.19
N LYS A 246 -9.72 11.18 -11.93
CA LYS A 246 -9.96 11.86 -10.66
C LYS A 246 -10.10 10.86 -9.52
N VAL A 247 -10.89 9.80 -9.69
CA VAL A 247 -11.01 8.68 -8.75
C VAL A 247 -9.63 8.07 -8.45
N THR A 248 -8.85 7.81 -9.50
CA THR A 248 -7.50 7.25 -9.38
C THR A 248 -6.59 8.18 -8.56
N GLN A 249 -6.61 9.50 -8.80
CA GLN A 249 -5.76 10.43 -8.04
C GLN A 249 -6.21 10.59 -6.58
N ILE A 250 -7.51 10.61 -6.30
CA ILE A 250 -8.01 10.67 -4.91
C ILE A 250 -7.54 9.42 -4.15
N ARG A 251 -7.61 8.23 -4.76
CA ARG A 251 -7.12 6.98 -4.18
C ARG A 251 -5.60 7.00 -4.00
N LEU A 252 -4.85 7.26 -5.08
CA LEU A 252 -3.39 7.13 -5.09
C LEU A 252 -2.67 8.18 -4.22
N GLY A 253 -3.23 9.38 -4.06
CA GLY A 253 -2.64 10.42 -3.22
C GLY A 253 -2.34 9.91 -1.80
N THR A 254 -3.35 9.39 -1.13
CA THR A 254 -3.20 8.80 0.22
C THR A 254 -2.52 7.43 0.17
N ALA A 255 -2.87 6.56 -0.80
CA ALA A 255 -2.36 5.19 -0.86
C ALA A 255 -0.82 5.13 -0.95
N ARG A 256 -0.20 5.98 -1.79
CA ARG A 256 1.26 6.11 -1.89
C ARG A 256 1.92 6.40 -0.55
N LEU A 257 1.31 7.27 0.24
CA LEU A 257 1.85 7.62 1.55
C LEU A 257 1.66 6.49 2.55
N THR A 258 0.53 5.78 2.54
CA THR A 258 0.33 4.61 3.42
C THR A 258 1.35 3.50 3.17
N HIS A 259 1.80 3.32 1.93
CA HIS A 259 2.92 2.44 1.62
C HIS A 259 4.20 2.89 2.33
N CYS A 260 4.55 4.19 2.27
CA CYS A 260 5.71 4.73 2.97
C CYS A 260 5.66 4.43 4.47
N MET A 261 4.51 4.62 5.11
CA MET A 261 4.31 4.35 6.54
C MET A 261 4.61 2.87 6.87
N ARG A 262 4.06 1.94 6.08
CA ARG A 262 4.29 0.49 6.23
C ARG A 262 5.74 0.10 5.93
N TRP A 263 6.35 0.68 4.91
CA TRP A 263 7.73 0.39 4.52
C TRP A 263 8.74 0.84 5.58
N LEU A 264 8.49 1.97 6.25
CA LEU A 264 9.30 2.40 7.40
C LEU A 264 9.24 1.39 8.55
N GLY A 265 8.08 0.75 8.78
CA GLY A 265 7.93 -0.36 9.72
C GLY A 265 8.84 -1.55 9.40
N LEU A 266 8.87 -1.98 8.12
CA LEU A 266 9.74 -3.05 7.65
C LEU A 266 11.23 -2.67 7.70
N ALA A 267 11.58 -1.44 7.36
CA ALA A 267 12.96 -0.96 7.44
C ALA A 267 13.46 -0.99 8.90
N LYS A 268 12.62 -0.57 9.86
CA LYS A 268 12.91 -0.70 11.30
C LYS A 268 13.02 -2.17 11.72
N ARG A 269 12.18 -3.07 11.20
CA ARG A 269 12.27 -4.51 11.47
C ARG A 269 13.58 -5.10 10.96
N ALA A 270 13.98 -4.78 9.73
CA ALA A 270 15.26 -5.21 9.17
C ALA A 270 16.44 -4.78 10.05
N MET A 271 16.43 -3.53 10.51
CA MET A 271 17.44 -3.01 11.44
C MET A 271 17.45 -3.74 12.79
N ALA A 272 16.28 -4.08 13.34
CA ALA A 272 16.19 -4.83 14.60
C ALA A 272 16.77 -6.25 14.47
N GLU A 273 16.46 -6.96 13.38
CA GLU A 273 17.03 -8.29 13.08
C GLU A 273 18.56 -8.23 12.88
N ALA A 274 19.05 -7.18 12.21
CA ALA A 274 20.48 -6.95 12.04
C ALA A 274 21.17 -6.66 13.37
N GLN A 275 20.61 -5.75 14.17
CA GLN A 275 21.16 -5.33 15.46
C GLN A 275 21.29 -6.52 16.42
N ALA A 276 20.23 -7.32 16.56
CA ALA A 276 20.22 -8.51 17.41
C ALA A 276 21.34 -9.50 17.04
N TYR A 277 21.60 -9.68 15.74
CA TYR A 277 22.68 -10.56 15.28
C TYR A 277 24.07 -9.98 15.53
N VAL A 278 24.30 -8.70 15.20
CA VAL A 278 25.65 -8.11 15.32
C VAL A 278 26.09 -7.92 16.78
N ASP A 279 25.15 -7.77 17.70
CA ASP A 279 25.43 -7.65 19.14
C ASP A 279 25.89 -8.98 19.76
N ALA A 280 25.41 -10.10 19.22
CA ALA A 280 25.73 -11.44 19.71
C ALA A 280 26.87 -12.13 18.92
N ARG A 281 27.01 -11.81 17.62
CA ARG A 281 27.96 -12.49 16.74
C ARG A 281 29.37 -11.94 16.89
N GLU A 282 30.33 -12.84 17.09
CA GLU A 282 31.75 -12.55 17.00
C GLU A 282 32.36 -13.05 15.69
N GLY A 283 33.40 -12.35 15.25
CA GLY A 283 34.26 -12.73 14.13
C GLY A 283 35.63 -12.10 14.31
N PHE A 284 36.69 -12.88 14.09
CA PHE A 284 38.08 -12.46 14.31
C PHE A 284 38.33 -11.83 15.70
N GLY A 285 37.75 -12.41 16.76
CA GLY A 285 37.99 -12.03 18.15
C GLY A 285 37.27 -10.77 18.65
N ILE A 286 36.36 -10.18 17.87
CA ILE A 286 35.54 -9.03 18.27
C ILE A 286 34.09 -9.22 17.84
N ARG A 287 33.14 -8.62 18.57
CA ARG A 287 31.74 -8.58 18.15
C ARG A 287 31.60 -7.79 16.87
N LEU A 288 30.64 -8.16 16.03
CA LEU A 288 30.37 -7.41 14.80
C LEU A 288 29.92 -5.98 15.12
N ALA A 289 29.15 -5.77 16.19
CA ALA A 289 28.74 -4.44 16.66
C ALA A 289 29.92 -3.50 17.00
N ASP A 290 31.09 -4.05 17.36
CA ASP A 290 32.27 -3.26 17.71
C ASP A 290 33.13 -2.91 16.48
N ARG A 291 32.78 -3.40 15.28
CA ARG A 291 33.48 -3.08 14.02
C ARG A 291 33.00 -1.76 13.46
N GLU A 292 33.95 -0.88 13.13
CA GLU A 292 33.65 0.43 12.51
C GLU A 292 32.80 0.30 11.26
N SER A 293 33.14 -0.62 10.34
CA SER A 293 32.38 -0.83 9.10
C SER A 293 30.92 -1.23 9.33
N VAL A 294 30.64 -2.02 10.37
CA VAL A 294 29.28 -2.42 10.76
C VAL A 294 28.51 -1.22 11.32
N ARG A 295 29.15 -0.45 12.21
CA ARG A 295 28.56 0.75 12.81
C ARG A 295 28.22 1.82 11.76
N LEU A 296 29.09 2.01 10.76
CA LEU A 296 28.86 2.93 9.64
C LEU A 296 27.64 2.51 8.80
N MET A 297 27.52 1.21 8.47
CA MET A 297 26.35 0.69 7.75
C MET A 297 25.05 0.92 8.53
N LEU A 298 25.02 0.54 9.82
CA LEU A 298 23.83 0.72 10.66
C LEU A 298 23.45 2.19 10.83
N GLY A 299 24.45 3.05 11.06
CA GLY A 299 24.24 4.50 11.20
C GLY A 299 23.66 5.13 9.94
N GLY A 300 24.14 4.74 8.76
CA GLY A 300 23.62 5.22 7.47
C GLY A 300 22.16 4.85 7.25
N VAL A 301 21.77 3.61 7.54
CA VAL A 301 20.37 3.17 7.41
C VAL A 301 19.48 3.88 8.45
N ALA A 302 19.95 4.03 9.69
CA ALA A 302 19.20 4.73 10.74
C ALA A 302 18.89 6.18 10.37
N LEU A 303 19.87 6.90 9.79
CA LEU A 303 19.69 8.24 9.24
C LEU A 303 18.62 8.25 8.15
N ASN A 304 18.69 7.35 7.18
CA ASN A 304 17.76 7.30 6.06
C ASN A 304 16.33 6.96 6.50
N ILE A 305 16.17 6.08 7.49
CA ILE A 305 14.85 5.83 8.10
C ILE A 305 14.32 7.12 8.72
N GLN A 306 15.12 7.86 9.50
CA GLN A 306 14.66 9.08 10.14
C GLN A 306 14.28 10.18 9.12
N ILE A 307 15.04 10.35 8.04
CA ILE A 307 14.67 11.24 6.94
C ILE A 307 13.32 10.83 6.34
N GLY A 308 13.13 9.54 6.06
CA GLY A 308 11.88 9.00 5.53
C GLY A 308 10.68 9.22 6.46
N ARG A 309 10.87 9.08 7.77
CA ARG A 309 9.83 9.37 8.79
C ARG A 309 9.41 10.84 8.76
N LEU A 310 10.37 11.76 8.69
CA LEU A 310 10.09 13.20 8.62
C LEU A 310 9.36 13.58 7.33
N LEU A 311 9.81 13.07 6.18
CA LEU A 311 9.14 13.30 4.88
C LEU A 311 7.71 12.74 4.89
N THR A 312 7.53 11.52 5.42
CA THR A 312 6.22 10.87 5.49
C THR A 312 5.28 11.64 6.41
N MET A 313 5.75 12.08 7.58
CA MET A 313 4.94 12.85 8.54
C MET A 313 4.61 14.25 8.00
N ASN A 314 5.53 14.91 7.30
CA ASN A 314 5.28 16.19 6.65
C ASN A 314 4.18 16.08 5.58
N ALA A 315 4.26 15.07 4.71
CA ALA A 315 3.23 14.80 3.72
C ALA A 315 1.87 14.47 4.37
N ALA A 316 1.89 13.68 5.46
CA ALA A 316 0.69 13.33 6.20
C ALA A 316 0.02 14.57 6.82
N TRP A 317 0.81 15.42 7.46
CA TRP A 317 0.34 16.67 8.03
C TRP A 317 -0.24 17.60 6.96
N ALA A 318 0.42 17.75 5.82
CA ALA A 318 -0.07 18.57 4.71
C ALA A 318 -1.44 18.07 4.18
N LEU A 319 -1.62 16.76 4.06
CA LEU A 319 -2.91 16.15 3.68
C LEU A 319 -4.00 16.42 4.73
N ASP A 320 -3.67 16.36 6.03
CA ASP A 320 -4.61 16.69 7.10
C ASP A 320 -5.02 18.18 7.11
N GLN A 321 -4.17 19.08 6.58
CA GLN A 321 -4.50 20.49 6.36
C GLN A 321 -5.32 20.76 5.07
N GLY A 322 -5.65 19.72 4.29
CA GLY A 322 -6.41 19.85 3.05
C GLY A 322 -5.56 20.12 1.80
N SER A 323 -4.23 20.13 1.90
CA SER A 323 -3.36 20.17 0.72
C SER A 323 -3.45 18.86 -0.07
N HIS A 324 -3.16 18.91 -1.36
CA HIS A 324 -2.96 17.70 -2.17
C HIS A 324 -1.58 17.04 -1.95
N ALA A 325 -0.65 17.74 -1.27
CA ALA A 325 0.68 17.26 -0.87
C ALA A 325 1.47 16.52 -1.97
N ARG A 326 1.35 16.96 -3.24
CA ARG A 326 1.83 16.19 -4.40
C ARG A 326 3.36 16.01 -4.40
N LYS A 327 4.09 17.08 -4.07
CA LYS A 327 5.57 17.04 -4.03
C LYS A 327 6.06 16.33 -2.77
N GLU A 328 5.40 16.56 -1.64
CA GLU A 328 5.72 15.95 -0.34
C GLU A 328 5.54 14.43 -0.38
N VAL A 329 4.41 13.94 -0.91
CA VAL A 329 4.16 12.51 -1.12
C VAL A 329 5.20 11.91 -2.08
N SER A 330 5.57 12.62 -3.15
CA SER A 330 6.57 12.13 -4.11
C SER A 330 7.98 12.04 -3.51
N MET A 331 8.39 13.03 -2.70
CA MET A 331 9.65 12.99 -1.96
C MET A 331 9.68 11.84 -0.95
N ALA A 332 8.61 11.68 -0.15
CA ALA A 332 8.49 10.57 0.79
C ALA A 332 8.56 9.22 0.09
N LYS A 333 7.78 9.03 -0.98
CA LYS A 333 7.74 7.76 -1.72
C LYS A 333 9.09 7.38 -2.29
N LEU A 334 9.78 8.31 -2.93
CA LEU A 334 11.10 8.06 -3.51
C LEU A 334 12.10 7.63 -2.43
N HIS A 335 12.23 8.45 -1.39
CA HIS A 335 13.21 8.24 -0.34
C HIS A 335 12.94 6.94 0.45
N VAL A 336 11.68 6.70 0.83
CA VAL A 336 11.32 5.54 1.65
C VAL A 336 11.41 4.24 0.85
N ALA A 337 11.07 4.22 -0.44
CA ALA A 337 11.22 3.03 -1.27
C ALA A 337 12.69 2.59 -1.38
N ASP A 338 13.61 3.54 -1.60
CA ASP A 338 15.04 3.25 -1.66
C ASP A 338 15.60 2.87 -0.26
N THR A 339 15.13 3.55 0.80
CA THR A 339 15.51 3.25 2.19
C THR A 339 15.11 1.83 2.61
N LEU A 340 13.90 1.37 2.23
CA LEU A 340 13.45 0.01 2.53
C LEU A 340 14.39 -1.04 1.91
N HIS A 341 14.73 -0.86 0.63
CA HIS A 341 15.63 -1.79 -0.06
C HIS A 341 17.02 -1.79 0.57
N GLN A 342 17.57 -0.61 0.88
CA GLN A 342 18.86 -0.48 1.56
C GLN A 342 18.85 -1.14 2.94
N ALA A 343 17.79 -0.93 3.74
CA ALA A 343 17.69 -1.53 5.06
C ALA A 343 17.65 -3.06 5.01
N ALA A 344 16.89 -3.62 4.06
CA ALA A 344 16.83 -5.07 3.86
C ALA A 344 18.19 -5.64 3.40
N ASP A 345 18.82 -4.99 2.42
CA ASP A 345 20.12 -5.41 1.88
C ASP A 345 21.23 -5.39 2.95
N VAL A 346 21.36 -4.29 3.69
CA VAL A 346 22.32 -4.15 4.79
C VAL A 346 22.04 -5.19 5.89
N ALA A 347 20.78 -5.41 6.24
CA ALA A 347 20.42 -6.38 7.27
C ALA A 347 20.77 -7.82 6.85
N ILE A 348 20.54 -8.18 5.59
CA ILE A 348 20.98 -9.47 5.02
C ILE A 348 22.50 -9.58 5.08
N GLN A 349 23.22 -8.57 4.61
CA GLN A 349 24.67 -8.55 4.57
C GLN A 349 25.30 -8.73 5.96
N LEU A 350 24.74 -8.06 6.97
CA LEU A 350 25.20 -8.17 8.37
C LEU A 350 24.88 -9.53 9.00
N ASN A 351 23.78 -10.17 8.59
CA ASN A 351 23.42 -11.52 9.02
C ASN A 351 24.18 -12.62 8.26
N GLY A 352 24.90 -12.29 7.18
CA GLY A 352 25.58 -13.27 6.33
C GLY A 352 24.61 -14.30 5.74
N ALA A 353 25.03 -15.56 5.63
CA ALA A 353 24.23 -16.63 5.05
C ALA A 353 22.85 -16.81 5.72
N ARG A 354 22.75 -16.55 7.04
CA ARG A 354 21.48 -16.57 7.77
C ARG A 354 20.49 -15.54 7.21
N GLY A 355 20.96 -14.35 6.85
CA GLY A 355 20.12 -13.29 6.29
C GLY A 355 19.54 -13.63 4.92
N TYR A 356 20.25 -14.44 4.14
CA TYR A 356 19.79 -14.92 2.84
C TYR A 356 18.83 -16.11 2.95
N SER A 357 18.79 -16.78 4.10
CA SER A 357 17.95 -17.95 4.34
C SER A 357 16.54 -17.59 4.80
N ARG A 358 15.63 -18.57 4.68
CA ARG A 358 14.24 -18.48 5.18
C ARG A 358 14.11 -18.57 6.71
N ASP A 359 15.23 -18.70 7.43
CA ASP A 359 15.30 -18.71 8.90
C ASP A 359 15.09 -17.30 9.50
N THR A 360 15.09 -16.27 8.65
CA THR A 360 14.78 -14.89 9.03
C THR A 360 13.74 -14.32 8.08
N VAL A 361 13.06 -13.26 8.54
CA VAL A 361 12.13 -12.49 7.68
C VAL A 361 12.86 -11.59 6.68
N LEU A 362 14.20 -11.49 6.73
CA LEU A 362 14.97 -10.55 5.91
C LEU A 362 14.88 -10.86 4.42
N GLU A 363 14.93 -12.14 4.04
CA GLU A 363 14.79 -12.57 2.64
C GLU A 363 13.42 -12.17 2.07
N TRP A 364 12.37 -12.30 2.88
CA TRP A 364 11.01 -11.90 2.53
C TRP A 364 10.96 -10.39 2.29
N ILE A 365 11.52 -9.60 3.22
CA ILE A 365 11.51 -8.13 3.14
C ILE A 365 12.31 -7.66 1.93
N TYR A 366 13.43 -8.29 1.61
CA TYR A 366 14.25 -7.91 0.46
C TYR A 366 13.52 -8.13 -0.87
N ARG A 367 12.89 -9.29 -1.06
CA ARG A 367 12.13 -9.59 -2.27
C ARG A 367 10.92 -8.65 -2.39
N TYR A 368 10.21 -8.42 -1.28
CA TYR A 368 9.11 -7.44 -1.19
C TYR A 368 9.58 -6.01 -1.52
N ALA A 369 10.72 -5.58 -1.00
CA ALA A 369 11.21 -4.21 -1.14
C ALA A 369 11.40 -3.80 -2.60
N ARG A 370 11.69 -4.75 -3.51
CA ARG A 370 11.94 -4.42 -4.91
C ARG A 370 10.72 -3.79 -5.60
N GLN A 371 9.49 -4.19 -5.24
CA GLN A 371 8.29 -3.63 -5.86
C GLN A 371 8.01 -2.18 -5.44
N ALA A 372 8.53 -1.70 -4.31
CA ALA A 372 8.30 -0.34 -3.80
C ALA A 372 8.70 0.76 -4.81
N ARG A 373 9.67 0.47 -5.68
CA ARG A 373 10.13 1.38 -6.74
C ARG A 373 9.26 1.38 -7.99
N LEU A 374 8.28 0.47 -8.08
CA LEU A 374 7.40 0.26 -9.25
C LEU A 374 5.94 0.61 -8.96
N VAL A 375 5.40 0.09 -7.85
CA VAL A 375 3.97 0.17 -7.52
C VAL A 375 3.54 1.59 -7.19
N ASP A 376 2.26 1.88 -7.47
CA ASP A 376 1.61 3.19 -7.28
C ASP A 376 2.34 4.39 -7.93
N GLY A 377 3.16 4.12 -8.95
CA GLY A 377 3.93 5.07 -9.74
C GLY A 377 5.42 4.78 -9.63
N ALA A 378 6.09 4.52 -10.75
CA ALA A 378 7.53 4.25 -10.76
C ALA A 378 8.34 5.42 -10.18
N SER A 379 9.53 5.14 -9.63
CA SER A 379 10.42 6.21 -9.13
C SER A 379 10.63 7.32 -10.16
N GLU A 380 10.74 6.97 -11.44
CA GLU A 380 10.96 7.93 -12.53
C GLU A 380 9.75 8.87 -12.69
N VAL A 381 8.53 8.38 -12.52
CA VAL A 381 7.30 9.21 -12.55
C VAL A 381 7.31 10.22 -11.42
N HIS A 382 7.71 9.81 -10.21
CA HIS A 382 7.81 10.73 -9.08
C HIS A 382 8.92 11.77 -9.27
N ARG A 383 10.05 11.41 -9.88
CA ARG A 383 11.09 12.38 -10.24
C ARG A 383 10.58 13.41 -11.26
N MET A 384 9.79 13.00 -12.25
CA MET A 384 9.13 13.93 -13.18
C MET A 384 8.19 14.89 -12.44
N VAL A 385 7.35 14.38 -11.53
CA VAL A 385 6.46 15.23 -10.70
C VAL A 385 7.25 16.27 -9.90
N LEU A 386 8.39 15.89 -9.33
CA LEU A 386 9.26 16.82 -8.60
C LEU A 386 9.93 17.83 -9.52
N ALA A 387 10.41 17.41 -10.69
CA ALA A 387 11.01 18.30 -11.67
C ALA A 387 10.00 19.35 -12.17
N ASP A 388 8.77 18.93 -12.47
CA ASP A 388 7.69 19.84 -12.89
C ASP A 388 7.27 20.80 -11.76
N ALA A 389 7.26 20.34 -10.51
CA ALA A 389 6.98 21.19 -9.35
C ALA A 389 8.09 22.23 -9.15
N TYR A 390 9.35 21.81 -9.19
CA TYR A 390 10.50 22.71 -9.06
C TYR A 390 10.54 23.75 -10.19
N ALA A 391 10.34 23.34 -11.44
CA ALA A 391 10.32 24.26 -12.58
C ALA A 391 9.22 25.31 -12.48
N ARG A 392 8.08 24.97 -11.86
CA ARG A 392 6.95 25.90 -11.64
C ARG A 392 7.18 26.83 -10.45
N GLU A 393 7.78 26.33 -9.37
CA GLU A 393 7.86 27.02 -8.07
C GLU A 393 9.19 27.76 -7.87
N GLY A 394 10.27 27.35 -8.52
CA GLY A 394 11.60 27.93 -8.31
C GLY A 394 12.04 27.80 -6.84
N ASP A 395 12.50 28.91 -6.26
CA ASP A 395 12.93 28.97 -4.86
C ASP A 395 11.79 28.68 -3.86
N ASP A 396 10.53 28.91 -4.24
CA ASP A 396 9.37 28.61 -3.39
C ASP A 396 9.13 27.09 -3.24
N PHE A 397 9.84 26.25 -4.01
CA PHE A 397 9.78 24.79 -3.86
C PHE A 397 10.11 24.35 -2.43
N TRP A 398 11.03 25.06 -1.76
CA TRP A 398 11.46 24.81 -0.38
C TRP A 398 10.78 25.73 0.64
N GLY A 399 9.72 26.44 0.24
CA GLY A 399 8.98 27.33 1.11
C GLY A 399 8.39 26.59 2.31
N TRP A 400 8.51 27.20 3.50
CA TRP A 400 7.72 26.82 4.67
C TRP A 400 6.32 27.40 4.47
N GLY A 401 5.26 26.59 4.59
CA GLY A 401 3.88 26.88 4.17
C GLY A 401 3.18 28.07 4.86
N ALA A 402 3.70 29.27 4.67
CA ALA A 402 3.15 30.57 5.04
C ALA A 402 2.24 31.12 3.94
#